data_AF-I4D1I9-F1
#
_entry.id   AF-I4D1I9-F1
#
_cell.length_a   1.000
_cell.length_b   1.000
_cell.length_c   1.000
_cell.angle_alpha   90.00
_cell.angle_beta   90.00
_cell.angle_gamma   90.00
#
_symmetry.space_group_name_H-M   'P 1'
#
loop_
_entity.id
_entity.type
_entity.pdbx_description
1 polymer ?
#
loop_
_entity_poly.entity_id
_entity_poly.type
_entity_poly.pdbx_seq_one_letter_code
_entity_poly.pdbx_strand_id
1 'polypeptide(L)' 'MAESRCLKCGNTHFEVVHANNLEGTTRAILFVQCSDCGSVIGVLDFLNISVQAERVKNDMKTKLENIWHQLNH' A
#
# COMPACT_ATOMS: atom_id res chain seq x y z
N MET A 1 -26.89 13.13 -3.23
CA MET A 1 -25.50 12.65 -3.47
C MET A 1 -25.62 11.17 -3.79
N ALA A 2 -24.90 10.67 -4.81
CA ALA A 2 -24.89 9.23 -5.06
C ALA A 2 -24.05 8.55 -3.96
N GLU A 3 -24.60 7.50 -3.36
CA GLU A 3 -23.94 6.69 -2.35
C GLU A 3 -23.50 5.36 -2.99
N SER A 4 -22.25 4.97 -2.77
CA SER A 4 -21.73 3.69 -3.27
C SER A 4 -22.47 2.52 -2.64
N ARG A 5 -22.93 1.58 -3.47
CA ARG A 5 -23.63 0.36 -3.04
C ARG A 5 -22.95 -0.87 -3.60
N CYS A 6 -22.88 -1.91 -2.77
CA CYS A 6 -22.40 -3.21 -3.19
C CYS A 6 -23.35 -3.80 -4.24
N LEU A 7 -22.84 -4.12 -5.43
CA LEU A 7 -23.61 -4.74 -6.51
C LEU A 7 -24.24 -6.09 -6.13
N LYS A 8 -23.67 -6.79 -5.13
CA LYS A 8 -24.12 -8.12 -4.72
C LYS A 8 -25.24 -8.09 -3.67
N CYS A 9 -25.12 -7.28 -2.60
CA CYS A 9 -26.09 -7.26 -1.49
C CYS A 9 -26.74 -5.89 -1.23
N GLY A 10 -26.35 -4.84 -1.96
CA GLY A 10 -26.90 -3.50 -1.80
C GLY A 10 -26.40 -2.72 -0.57
N ASN A 11 -25.59 -3.32 0.29
CA ASN A 11 -24.99 -2.66 1.45
C ASN A 11 -24.08 -1.48 1.01
N THR A 12 -23.91 -0.50 1.89
CA THR A 12 -23.15 0.74 1.66
C THR A 12 -21.86 0.80 2.47
N HIS A 13 -21.56 -0.23 3.26
CA HIS A 13 -20.35 -0.31 4.08
C HIS A 13 -19.29 -1.19 3.40
N PHE A 14 -18.05 -0.70 3.45
CA PHE A 14 -16.90 -1.31 2.82
C PHE A 14 -15.70 -1.25 3.75
N GLU A 15 -14.81 -2.24 3.59
CA GLU A 15 -13.58 -2.37 4.36
C GLU A 15 -12.39 -2.63 3.45
N VAL A 16 -11.19 -2.35 3.97
CA VAL A 16 -9.94 -2.58 3.28
C VAL A 16 -9.24 -3.78 3.93
N VAL A 17 -8.98 -4.83 3.15
CA VAL A 17 -8.35 -6.07 3.64
C VAL A 17 -7.06 -6.36 2.89
N HIS A 18 -6.09 -6.94 3.58
CA HIS A 18 -4.83 -7.33 2.96
C HIS A 18 -5.01 -8.57 2.09
N ALA A 19 -4.54 -8.52 0.86
CA ALA A 19 -4.51 -9.66 -0.04
C ALA A 19 -3.30 -10.55 0.29
N ASN A 20 -3.38 -11.27 1.42
CA ASN A 20 -2.25 -12.01 1.99
C ASN A 20 -1.80 -13.23 1.16
N ASN A 21 -2.66 -13.76 0.29
CA ASN A 21 -2.44 -15.03 -0.42
C ASN A 21 -2.60 -14.88 -1.95
N LEU A 22 -2.03 -13.84 -2.55
CA LEU A 22 -2.00 -13.72 -4.01
C LEU A 22 -0.83 -14.51 -4.60
N GLU A 23 -1.14 -15.58 -5.33
CA GLU A 23 -0.14 -16.36 -6.05
C GLU A 23 0.51 -15.51 -7.17
N GLY A 24 1.83 -15.67 -7.35
CA GLY A 24 2.56 -15.04 -8.46
C GLY A 24 2.90 -13.55 -8.29
N THR A 25 2.62 -12.94 -7.14
CA THR A 25 3.03 -11.55 -6.84
C THR A 25 3.75 -11.43 -5.52
N THR A 26 4.81 -10.63 -5.51
CA THR A 26 5.53 -10.21 -4.28
C THR A 26 5.06 -8.86 -3.77
N ARG A 27 4.14 -8.20 -4.49
CA ARG A 27 3.60 -6.90 -4.09
C ARG A 27 2.44 -7.11 -3.13
N ALA A 28 2.48 -6.39 -2.02
CA ALA A 28 1.33 -6.27 -1.16
C ALA A 28 0.24 -5.49 -1.92
N ILE A 29 -0.97 -6.03 -1.90
CA ILE A 29 -2.16 -5.45 -2.51
C ILE A 29 -3.25 -5.45 -1.44
N LEU A 30 -4.09 -4.43 -1.46
CA LEU A 30 -5.27 -4.36 -0.61
C LEU A 30 -6.52 -4.51 -1.47
N PHE A 31 -7.53 -5.21 -0.96
CA PHE A 31 -8.86 -5.23 -1.54
C PHE A 31 -9.77 -4.28 -0.78
N VAL A 32 -10.57 -3.52 -1.52
CA VAL A 32 -11.76 -2.89 -0.96
C VAL A 32 -12.90 -3.87 -1.18
N GLN A 33 -13.51 -4.33 -0.10
CA GLN A 33 -14.61 -5.30 -0.15
C GLN A 33 -15.82 -4.82 0.66
N CYS A 34 -17.01 -5.33 0.31
CA CYS A 34 -18.20 -5.10 1.13
C CYS A 34 -18.06 -5.81 2.47
N SER A 35 -18.26 -5.08 3.57
CA SER A 35 -18.11 -5.61 4.93
C SER A 35 -19.18 -6.62 5.35
N ASP A 36 -20.22 -6.78 4.52
CA ASP A 36 -21.34 -7.69 4.80
C ASP A 36 -21.22 -8.98 3.97
N CYS A 37 -21.11 -8.86 2.65
CA CYS A 37 -21.11 -10.03 1.75
C CYS A 37 -19.72 -10.43 1.22
N GLY A 38 -18.65 -9.71 1.60
CA GLY A 38 -17.28 -9.97 1.18
C GLY A 38 -16.98 -9.73 -0.30
N SER A 39 -17.92 -9.18 -1.07
CA SER A 39 -17.69 -8.91 -2.50
C SER A 39 -16.61 -7.85 -2.67
N VAL A 40 -15.52 -8.19 -3.37
CA VAL A 40 -14.48 -7.24 -3.76
C VAL A 40 -15.04 -6.26 -4.79
N ILE A 41 -14.83 -4.96 -4.55
CA ILE A 41 -15.27 -3.87 -5.43
C ILE A 41 -14.11 -3.01 -5.94
N GLY A 42 -12.90 -3.20 -5.42
CA GLY A 42 -11.73 -2.44 -5.83
C GLY A 42 -10.43 -3.05 -5.32
N VAL A 43 -9.33 -2.60 -5.92
CA VAL A 43 -7.98 -3.03 -5.61
C VAL A 43 -7.12 -1.79 -5.40
N LEU A 44 -6.33 -1.76 -4.33
CA LEU A 44 -5.38 -0.70 -4.04
C LEU A 44 -3.97 -1.30 -4.00
N ASP A 45 -3.01 -0.62 -4.62
CA ASP A 45 -1.60 -0.93 -4.40
C ASP A 45 -1.25 -0.63 -2.94
N PHE A 46 -0.66 -1.58 -2.23
CA PHE A 46 -0.03 -1.30 -0.94
C PHE A 46 1.32 -0.62 -1.18
N LEU A 47 1.26 0.66 -1.55
CA LEU A 47 2.42 1.53 -1.52
C LEU A 47 2.70 1.84 -0.06
N ASN A 48 3.59 1.07 0.56
CA ASN A 48 4.11 1.41 1.88
C ASN A 48 5.04 2.62 1.74
N ILE A 49 4.45 3.80 1.58
CA ILE A 49 5.14 5.08 1.43
C ILE A 49 6.14 5.27 2.57
N SER A 50 5.80 4.82 3.78
CA SER A 50 6.68 4.84 4.94
C SER A 50 7.96 4.03 4.71
N VAL A 51 7.86 2.83 4.13
CA VAL A 51 9.04 2.01 3.80
C VAL A 51 9.85 2.63 2.67
N GLN A 52 9.21 3.21 1.65
CA GLN A 52 9.95 3.92 0.60
C GLN A 52 10.64 5.17 1.11
N ALA A 53 9.97 5.96 1.96
CA ALA A 53 10.55 7.13 2.61
C ALA A 53 11.74 6.77 3.50
N GLU A 54 11.64 5.69 4.28
CA GLU A 54 12.75 5.22 5.11
C GLU A 54 13.94 4.74 4.27
N ARG A 55 13.70 4.05 3.15
CA ARG A 55 14.76 3.68 2.20
C ARG A 55 15.46 4.90 1.62
N VAL A 56 14.70 5.87 1.13
CA VAL A 56 15.25 7.12 0.58
C VAL A 56 16.06 7.88 1.64
N LYS A 57 15.58 7.93 2.89
CA LYS A 57 16.29 8.55 4.01
C LYS A 57 17.63 7.87 4.27
N ASN A 58 17.65 6.54 4.30
CA ASN A 58 18.88 5.77 4.55
C ASN A 58 19.88 5.91 3.39
N ASP A 59 19.42 5.83 2.15
CA ASP A 59 20.28 6.05 0.97
C ASP A 59 20.90 7.47 0.99
N MET A 60 20.11 8.47 1.39
CA MET A 60 20.60 9.84 1.53
C MET A 60 21.65 9.96 2.62
N LYS A 61 21.44 9.33 3.78
CA LYS A 61 22.40 9.30 4.88
C LYS A 61 23.74 8.69 4.45
N THR A 62 23.70 7.52 3.80
CA THR A 62 24.92 6.85 3.32
C THR A 62 25.67 7.68 2.29
N LYS A 63 24.95 8.35 1.35
CA LYS A 63 25.59 9.26 0.39
C LYS A 63 26.27 10.44 1.08
N LEU A 64 25.64 11.03 2.10
CA LEU A 64 26.22 12.14 2.86
C LEU A 64 27.47 11.72 3.62
N GLU A 65 27.46 10.55 4.26
CA GLU A 65 28.63 9.97 4.93
C GLU A 65 29.78 9.76 3.94
N ASN A 66 29.50 9.22 2.75
CA ASN A 66 30.51 9.02 1.71
C ASN A 66 31.10 10.34 1.20
N ILE A 67 30.26 11.36 0.96
CA ILE A 67 30.73 12.69 0.54
C ILE A 67 31.60 13.33 1.63
N TRP A 68 31.20 13.21 2.89
CA TRP A 68 31.96 13.74 4.03
C TRP A 68 33.35 13.09 4.12
N HIS A 69 33.42 11.77 3.91
CA HIS A 69 34.69 11.05 3.84
C HIS A 69 35.57 11.48 2.65
N GLN A 70 34.98 11.82 1.50
CA GLN A 70 35.74 12.30 0.34
C GLN A 70 36.29 13.73 0.48
N LEU A 71 35.65 14.58 1.28
CA LEU A 71 36.05 15.98 1.46
C LEU A 71 37.10 16.18 2.56
N ASN A 72 37.20 15.25 3.51
CA ASN A 72 38.13 15.29 4.64
C ASN A 72 39.30 14.31 4.50
N HIS A 73 39.58 13.87 3.28
CA HIS A 73 40.77 13.12 2.88
C HIS A 73 41.44 13.82 1.71
#